data_AF-A0A2S9FRC8-F1
#
_entry.id   AF-A0A2S9FRC8-F1
#
_cell.length_a   1.000
_cell.length_b   1.000
_cell.length_c   1.000
_cell.angle_alpha   90.00
_cell.angle_beta   90.00
_cell.angle_gamma   90.00
#
_symmetry.space_group_name_H-M   'P 1'
#
loop_
_entity.id
_entity.type
_entity.pdbx_description
1 polymer ?
#
loop_
_entity_poly.entity_id
_entity_poly.type
_entity_poly.pdbx_seq_one_letter_code
_entity_poly.pdbx_strand_id
1 'polypeptide(L)'
;TLTDTAVMVEAASVALLPGPVLPTVTASAVAMLSGDGPAARALLERFAGGATAAVILNGDSTFQASPAANGWTVSGSSVVTLGVRSAQVIVAAARA
;
A
#
# COMPACT_ATOMS: atom_id res chain seq x y z
N THR A 1 8.01 3.15 17.26
CA THR A 1 6.71 3.72 17.67
C THR A 1 6.16 4.59 16.52
N LEU A 2 4.92 5.08 16.59
CA LEU A 2 4.41 6.02 15.56
C LEU A 2 5.26 7.29 15.46
N THR A 3 5.74 7.79 16.61
CA THR A 3 6.64 8.95 16.68
C THR A 3 7.97 8.67 15.97
N ASP A 4 8.58 7.49 16.22
CA ASP A 4 9.83 7.12 15.54
C ASP A 4 9.65 7.02 14.02
N THR A 5 8.50 6.49 13.57
CA THR A 5 8.17 6.41 12.15
C THR A 5 8.00 7.80 11.54
N ALA A 6 7.36 8.74 12.23
CA ALA A 6 7.21 10.11 11.77
C ALA A 6 8.58 10.80 11.60
N VAL A 7 9.47 10.65 12.59
CA VAL A 7 10.84 11.17 12.54
C VAL A 7 11.62 10.56 11.38
N MET A 8 11.48 9.25 11.14
CA MET A 8 12.11 8.57 10.01
C MET A 8 11.62 9.13 8.66
N VAL A 9 10.31 9.34 8.51
CA VAL A 9 9.72 9.89 7.28
C VAL A 9 10.19 11.33 7.04
N GLU A 10 10.27 12.14 8.08
CA GLU A 10 10.83 13.49 8.00
C GLU A 10 12.30 13.46 7.56
N ALA A 11 13.13 12.66 8.23
CA ALA A 11 14.54 12.51 7.90
C ALA A 11 14.75 12.02 6.46
N ALA A 12 13.95 11.05 6.00
CA ALA A 12 13.97 10.57 4.62
C ALA A 12 13.63 11.68 3.61
N SER A 13 12.68 12.54 3.96
CA SER A 13 12.26 13.68 3.13
C SER A 13 13.35 14.75 3.05
N VAL A 14 13.95 15.11 4.19
CA VAL A 14 15.09 16.04 4.28
C VAL A 14 16.29 15.52 3.47
N ALA A 15 16.53 14.21 3.51
CA ALA A 15 17.59 13.56 2.75
C ALA A 15 17.27 13.33 1.26
N LEU A 16 16.06 13.70 0.80
CA LEU A 16 15.59 13.48 -0.57
C LEU A 16 15.75 12.02 -1.03
N LEU A 17 15.45 11.06 -0.15
CA LEU A 17 15.61 9.65 -0.49
C LEU A 17 14.78 9.29 -1.72
N PRO A 18 15.36 8.56 -2.68
CA PRO A 18 14.66 8.19 -3.89
C PRO A 18 13.57 7.16 -3.60
N GLY A 19 12.50 7.23 -4.38
CA GLY A 19 11.42 6.24 -4.36
C GLY A 19 10.27 6.59 -3.41
N PRO A 20 9.22 5.74 -3.37
CA PRO A 20 7.96 6.06 -2.71
C PRO A 20 8.00 5.70 -1.21
N VAL A 21 8.91 6.31 -0.44
CA VAL A 21 9.07 6.03 1.01
C VAL A 21 7.75 6.23 1.75
N LEU A 22 7.17 7.44 1.65
CA LEU A 22 5.91 7.76 2.32
C LEU A 22 4.76 6.81 1.90
N PRO A 23 4.46 6.61 0.60
CA PRO A 23 3.43 5.65 0.19
C PRO A 23 3.65 4.21 0.68
N THR A 24 4.91 3.76 0.78
CA THR A 24 5.25 2.41 1.27
C THR A 24 5.03 2.29 2.78
N VAL A 25 5.39 3.32 3.55
CA VAL A 25 5.10 3.40 4.98
C VAL A 25 3.59 3.44 5.22
N THR A 26 2.84 4.20 4.43
CA THR A 26 1.37 4.23 4.48
C THR A 26 0.76 2.87 4.18
N ALA A 27 1.24 2.16 3.15
CA ALA A 27 0.79 0.80 2.84
C ALA A 27 1.07 -0.19 3.97
N SER A 28 2.22 -0.06 4.64
CA SER A 28 2.55 -0.87 5.82
C SER A 28 1.59 -0.59 6.98
N ALA A 29 1.21 0.67 7.20
CA ALA A 29 0.21 1.03 8.20
C ALA A 29 -1.16 0.43 7.88
N VAL A 30 -1.61 0.47 6.62
CA VAL A 30 -2.86 -0.17 6.19
C VAL A 30 -2.81 -1.69 6.38
N ALA A 31 -1.69 -2.34 6.06
CA ALA A 31 -1.50 -3.77 6.28
C ALA A 31 -1.61 -4.14 7.77
N MET A 32 -0.99 -3.36 8.67
CA MET A 32 -1.11 -3.57 10.12
C MET A 32 -2.55 -3.41 10.62
N LEU A 33 -3.33 -2.49 10.02
CA LEU A 33 -4.74 -2.30 10.37
C LEU A 33 -5.66 -3.42 9.88
N SER A 34 -5.21 -4.23 8.90
CA SER A 34 -5.99 -5.37 8.37
C SER A 34 -5.97 -6.61 9.27
N GLY A 35 -5.28 -6.55 10.41
CA GLY A 35 -5.15 -7.63 11.38
C GLY A 35 -3.98 -8.58 11.09
N ASP A 36 -3.79 -9.58 11.95
CA ASP A 36 -2.62 -10.48 11.92
C ASP A 36 -2.78 -11.71 11.01
N GLY A 37 -3.58 -11.59 9.96
CA GLY A 37 -3.81 -12.67 9.01
C GLY A 37 -2.55 -13.03 8.20
N PRO A 38 -2.44 -14.27 7.67
CA PRO A 38 -1.28 -14.69 6.87
C PRO A 38 -0.96 -13.76 5.69
N ALA A 39 -1.99 -13.20 5.05
CA ALA A 39 -1.82 -12.25 3.95
C ALA A 39 -1.21 -10.92 4.40
N ALA A 40 -1.64 -10.38 5.54
CA ALA A 40 -1.08 -9.15 6.11
C ALA A 40 0.38 -9.35 6.52
N ARG A 41 0.71 -10.48 7.15
CA ARG A 41 2.09 -10.82 7.52
C ARG A 41 2.99 -10.96 6.29
N ALA A 42 2.56 -11.69 5.26
CA ALA A 42 3.32 -11.82 4.02
C ALA A 42 3.55 -10.47 3.32
N LEU A 43 2.56 -9.57 3.39
CA LEU A 43 2.68 -8.22 2.83
C LEU A 43 3.71 -7.38 3.61
N LEU A 44 3.66 -7.42 4.94
CA LEU A 44 4.62 -6.73 5.81
C LEU A 44 6.05 -7.26 5.64
N GLU A 45 6.22 -8.58 5.48
CA GLU A 45 7.52 -9.19 5.17
C GLU A 45 8.09 -8.69 3.84
N ARG A 46 7.25 -8.54 2.80
CA ARG A 46 7.67 -7.96 1.52
C ARG A 46 8.12 -6.51 1.67
N PHE A 47 7.38 -5.70 2.44
CA PHE A 47 7.74 -4.31 2.69
C PHE A 47 9.03 -4.19 3.51
N ALA A 48 9.21 -5.03 4.52
CA ALA A 48 10.46 -5.13 5.28
C ALA A 48 11.63 -5.55 4.39
N GLY A 49 11.39 -6.35 3.36
CA GLY A 49 12.35 -6.70 2.31
C GLY A 49 12.63 -5.58 1.29
N GLY A 50 12.04 -4.39 1.46
CA GLY A 50 12.25 -3.23 0.59
C GLY A 50 11.30 -3.12 -0.60
N ALA A 51 10.24 -3.94 -0.66
CA ALA A 51 9.26 -3.81 -1.73
C ALA A 51 8.51 -2.47 -1.62
N THR A 52 8.44 -1.73 -2.73
CA THR A 52 7.73 -0.45 -2.79
C THR A 52 6.23 -0.65 -2.91
N ALA A 53 5.44 0.26 -2.33
CA ALA A 53 3.99 0.14 -2.37
C ALA A 53 3.24 1.46 -2.52
N ALA A 54 1.98 1.34 -2.94
CA ALA A 54 0.99 2.41 -2.99
C ALA A 54 -0.33 1.95 -2.39
N VAL A 55 -1.14 2.90 -1.94
CA VAL A 55 -2.47 2.66 -1.35
C VAL A 55 -3.53 3.39 -2.16
N ILE A 56 -4.61 2.68 -2.51
CA ILE A 56 -5.79 3.24 -3.17
C ILE A 56 -7.01 3.00 -2.29
N LEU A 57 -7.63 4.06 -1.77
CA LEU A 57 -8.77 3.96 -0.85
C LEU A 57 -10.11 3.90 -1.61
N ASN A 58 -11.19 3.53 -0.90
CA ASN A 58 -12.55 3.36 -1.47
C ASN A 58 -13.16 4.67 -2.01
N GLY A 59 -12.59 5.83 -1.69
CA GLY A 59 -12.98 7.13 -2.27
C GLY A 59 -12.21 7.50 -3.54
N ASP A 60 -11.09 6.82 -3.80
CA ASP A 60 -10.11 7.18 -4.83
C ASP A 60 -10.21 6.28 -6.06
N SER A 61 -11.18 5.36 -6.09
CA SER A 61 -11.35 4.41 -7.19
C SER A 61 -12.78 3.95 -7.40
N THR A 62 -13.03 3.41 -8.59
CA THR A 62 -14.25 2.71 -8.98
C THR A 62 -14.08 1.20 -8.97
N PHE A 63 -13.10 0.68 -8.21
CA PHE A 63 -12.75 -0.73 -8.25
C PHE A 63 -13.88 -1.64 -7.77
N GLN A 64 -14.26 -2.58 -8.64
CA GLN A 64 -15.22 -3.64 -8.40
C GLN A 64 -14.48 -4.98 -8.50
N ALA A 65 -14.64 -5.82 -7.48
CA ALA A 65 -14.02 -7.13 -7.35
C ALA A 65 -15.10 -8.22 -7.42
N SER A 66 -15.07 -9.07 -8.44
CA SER A 66 -15.96 -10.23 -8.52
C SER A 66 -15.20 -11.54 -8.29
N PRO A 67 -15.81 -12.56 -7.66
CA PRO A 67 -15.18 -13.87 -7.50
C PRO A 67 -14.81 -14.49 -8.85
N ALA A 68 -13.62 -15.05 -8.95
CA ALA A 68 -13.12 -15.82 -10.09
C ALA A 68 -12.69 -17.22 -9.63
N ALA A 69 -12.37 -18.11 -10.57
CA ALA A 69 -12.03 -19.50 -10.28
C ALA A 69 -10.88 -19.68 -9.25
N ASN A 70 -9.93 -18.74 -9.20
CA ASN A 70 -8.77 -18.76 -8.31
C ASN A 70 -8.44 -17.39 -7.71
N GLY A 71 -9.46 -16.60 -7.35
CA GLY A 71 -9.26 -15.31 -6.70
C GLY A 71 -10.35 -14.31 -7.06
N TRP A 72 -9.94 -13.09 -7.39
CA TRP A 72 -10.84 -11.98 -7.72
C TRP A 72 -10.46 -11.38 -9.07
N THR A 73 -11.46 -11.10 -9.89
CA THR A 73 -11.30 -10.18 -11.03
C THR A 73 -11.60 -8.78 -10.54
N VAL A 74 -10.64 -7.86 -10.67
CA VAL A 74 -10.82 -6.45 -10.30
C VAL A 74 -10.88 -5.59 -11.56
N SER A 75 -11.91 -4.75 -11.67
CA SER A 75 -12.09 -3.81 -12.78
C SER A 75 -12.44 -2.41 -12.28
N GLY A 76 -12.19 -1.39 -13.11
CA GLY A 76 -12.42 0.01 -12.77
C GLY A 76 -11.15 0.85 -12.93
N SER A 77 -11.15 2.04 -12.36
CA SER A 77 -10.05 3.00 -12.44
C SER A 77 -9.86 3.72 -11.11
N SER A 78 -8.64 4.17 -10.82
CA SER A 78 -8.36 5.08 -9.71
C SER A 78 -8.06 6.48 -10.21
N VAL A 79 -8.11 7.46 -9.31
CA VAL A 79 -7.43 8.74 -9.52
C VAL A 79 -5.90 8.54 -9.52
N VAL A 80 -5.15 9.60 -9.86
CA VAL A 80 -3.69 9.58 -9.74
C VAL A 80 -3.30 9.42 -8.27
N THR A 81 -2.56 8.36 -7.98
CA THR A 81 -2.16 7.98 -6.60
C THR A 81 -0.65 8.10 -6.42
N LEU A 82 -0.24 8.59 -5.25
CA LEU A 82 1.18 8.72 -4.91
C LEU A 82 1.91 7.37 -4.99
N GLY A 83 3.07 7.37 -5.67
CA GLY A 83 3.93 6.18 -5.79
C GLY A 83 3.41 5.08 -6.72
N VAL A 84 2.21 5.21 -7.31
CA VAL A 84 1.58 4.10 -8.06
C VAL A 84 2.42 3.61 -9.24
N ARG A 85 3.18 4.49 -9.91
CA ARG A 85 4.03 4.15 -11.06
C ARG A 85 5.31 3.39 -10.67
N SER A 86 5.76 3.51 -9.43
CA SER A 86 6.96 2.85 -8.90
C SER A 86 6.64 1.76 -7.89
N ALA A 87 5.36 1.52 -7.60
CA ALA A 87 4.91 0.51 -6.66
C ALA A 87 5.04 -0.90 -7.25
N GLN A 88 5.70 -1.78 -6.51
CA GLN A 88 5.70 -3.23 -6.76
C GLN A 88 4.46 -3.90 -6.18
N VAL A 89 3.78 -3.24 -5.23
CA VAL A 89 2.54 -3.69 -4.61
C VAL A 89 1.53 -2.56 -4.52
N ILE A 90 0.29 -2.83 -4.90
CA ILE A 90 -0.83 -1.91 -4.71
C ILE A 90 -1.77 -2.53 -3.67
N VAL A 91 -2.01 -1.80 -2.59
CA VAL A 91 -3.05 -2.12 -1.60
C VAL A 91 -4.27 -1.29 -1.97
N ALA A 92 -5.27 -1.92 -2.56
CA ALA A 92 -6.46 -1.24 -3.05
C ALA A 92 -7.72 -1.72 -2.33
N ALA A 93 -8.57 -0.77 -1.94
CA ALA A 93 -9.95 -1.08 -1.61
C ALA A 93 -10.74 -1.35 -2.90
N ALA A 94 -11.59 -2.37 -2.88
CA ALA A 94 -12.53 -2.67 -3.95
C ALA A 94 -13.87 -3.08 -3.34
N ARG A 95 -14.96 -2.84 -4.07
CA ARG A 95 -16.30 -3.28 -3.70
C ARG A 95 -16.58 -4.65 -4.30
N ALA A 96 -17.17 -5.54 -3.51
CA ALA A 96 -17.54 -6.90 -3.95
C ALA A 96 -18.95 -6.94 -4.54
#